data_AF-A0A1Q7EWF5-F1
#
_entry.id   AF-A0A1Q7EWF5-F1
#
_cell.length_a   1.000
_cell.length_b   1.000
_cell.length_c   1.000
_cell.angle_alpha   90.00
_cell.angle_beta   90.00
_cell.angle_gamma   90.00
#
_symmetry.space_group_name_H-M   'P 1'
#
loop_
_entity.id
_entity.type
_entity.pdbx_description
1 polymer ?
#
loop_
_entity_poly.entity_id
_entity_poly.type
_entity_poly.pdbx_seq_one_letter_code
_entity_poly.pdbx_strand_id
1 'polypeptide(L)'
;MARRHWEFDLADGRHVVDLVHSYVIGKRTITVDGTTTTQRAWPLTNHAGEYKFPFGSHDARVRIRTNGFTYSYDLVVDGHEITSGQGTGAVARPGIGGPGSQRLAGAIIVAIAIPSLAFVGKGAYDEYRYHTASATAVGTVQDKRIVSGRYSDSYRLTYAFVDRDATSHRGTDDVARALYDQTRAGTRYNVQYLPDEPGINRFTGKDDTLPIAGLLALCVVGLASGTYMFVAGRRRLAAIKRISAAGQPVTATVTKLKRGQVRYVGKTVTIEYEYEDPFGRRRRGRGPLMYPGEGARYTLGGPVRVLIDPDRPGESVLP
;
A
#
# COMPACT_ATOMS: atom_id res chain seq x y z
N MET A 1 6.33 16.15 -11.56
CA MET A 1 5.78 16.21 -12.93
C MET A 1 6.94 16.13 -13.90
N ALA A 2 6.87 15.28 -14.91
CA ALA A 2 7.91 15.15 -15.94
C ALA A 2 7.47 15.85 -17.22
N ARG A 3 8.42 16.46 -17.92
CA ARG A 3 8.26 16.96 -19.28
C ARG A 3 9.31 16.31 -20.17
N ARG A 4 8.91 15.87 -21.36
CA ARG A 4 9.79 15.31 -22.39
C ARG A 4 9.41 15.91 -23.73
N HIS A 5 10.41 16.00 -24.59
CA HIS A 5 10.34 16.64 -25.88
C HIS A 5 11.20 15.81 -26.84
N TRP A 6 10.65 15.48 -28.00
CA TRP A 6 11.32 14.78 -29.07
C TRP A 6 11.10 15.56 -30.37
N GLU A 7 12.18 15.75 -31.12
CA GLU A 7 12.13 16.27 -32.49
C GLU A 7 12.82 15.25 -33.39
N PHE A 8 12.19 14.91 -34.51
CA PHE A 8 12.71 13.93 -35.46
C PHE A 8 12.09 14.17 -36.84
N ASP A 9 12.75 13.65 -37.86
CA ASP A 9 12.30 13.73 -39.25
C ASP A 9 11.72 12.39 -39.70
N LEU A 10 10.57 12.44 -40.37
CA LEU A 10 9.93 11.34 -41.08
C LEU A 10 9.82 11.69 -42.57
N ALA A 11 9.31 10.76 -43.38
CA ALA A 11 9.13 10.97 -44.82
C ALA A 11 8.17 12.12 -45.16
N ASP A 12 7.23 12.42 -44.26
CA ASP A 12 6.23 13.48 -44.38
C ASP A 12 6.66 14.82 -43.75
N GLY A 13 7.81 14.88 -43.07
CA GLY A 13 8.41 16.12 -42.60
C GLY A 13 9.05 16.02 -41.22
N ARG A 14 9.32 17.19 -40.63
CA ARG A 14 9.84 17.30 -39.27
C ARG A 14 8.67 17.34 -38.27
N HIS A 15 8.78 16.52 -37.23
CA HIS A 15 7.73 16.38 -36.21
C HIS A 15 8.24 16.69 -34.81
N VAL A 16 7.32 17.17 -33.98
CA VAL A 16 7.56 17.50 -32.58
C VAL A 16 6.56 16.78 -31.69
N VAL A 17 7.08 16.03 -30.71
CA VAL A 17 6.26 15.37 -29.69
C VAL A 17 6.65 15.86 -28.31
N ASP A 18 5.67 16.37 -27.57
CA ASP A 18 5.79 16.74 -26.16
C ASP A 18 5.01 15.76 -25.27
N LEU A 19 5.59 15.38 -24.14
CA LEU A 19 4.91 14.61 -23.09
C LEU A 19 4.99 15.34 -21.77
N VAL A 20 3.83 15.48 -21.14
CA VAL A 20 3.67 15.93 -19.76
C VAL A 20 3.08 14.79 -18.92
N HIS A 21 3.84 14.30 -17.95
CA HIS A 21 3.43 13.18 -17.09
C HIS A 21 3.35 13.60 -15.61
N SER A 22 2.18 13.40 -15.00
CA SER A 22 1.96 13.62 -13.57
C SER A 22 2.06 12.32 -12.78
N TYR A 23 3.07 12.22 -11.92
CA TYR A 23 3.43 11.00 -11.18
C TYR A 23 2.40 10.54 -10.14
N VAL A 24 1.56 11.45 -9.63
CA VAL A 24 0.64 11.17 -8.52
C VAL A 24 -0.70 10.65 -9.03
N ILE A 25 -1.19 11.26 -10.11
CA ILE A 25 -2.51 10.99 -10.68
C ILE A 25 -2.45 10.20 -11.99
N GLY A 26 -1.24 9.91 -12.51
CA GLY A 26 -1.05 9.15 -13.74
C GLY A 26 -1.59 9.82 -15.00
N LYS A 27 -1.81 11.14 -14.96
CA LYS A 27 -2.22 11.92 -16.13
C LYS A 27 -1.05 12.06 -17.07
N ARG A 28 -1.26 11.70 -18.34
CA ARG A 28 -0.32 11.85 -19.46
C ARG A 28 -0.97 12.78 -20.46
N THR A 29 -0.32 13.88 -20.78
CA THR A 29 -0.74 14.79 -21.85
C THR A 29 0.35 14.73 -22.89
N ILE A 30 0.01 14.25 -24.08
CA ILE A 30 0.91 14.05 -25.22
C ILE A 30 0.48 15.04 -26.29
N THR A 31 1.37 15.89 -26.75
CA THR A 31 1.12 16.87 -27.82
C THR A 31 2.00 16.52 -29.01
N VAL A 32 1.41 16.39 -30.19
CA VAL A 32 2.07 16.01 -31.43
C VAL A 32 1.75 17.06 -32.47
N ASP A 33 2.77 17.79 -32.94
CA ASP A 33 2.60 18.88 -33.92
C ASP A 33 1.47 19.86 -33.54
N GLY A 34 1.39 20.19 -32.24
CA GLY A 34 0.35 21.06 -31.67
C GLY A 34 -0.96 20.35 -31.27
N THR A 35 -1.21 19.13 -31.74
CA THR A 35 -2.43 18.36 -31.40
C THR A 35 -2.26 17.61 -30.08
N THR A 36 -3.13 17.88 -29.10
CA THR A 36 -2.98 17.35 -27.73
C THR A 36 -3.96 16.22 -27.41
N THR A 37 -3.42 15.07 -26.97
CA THR A 37 -4.17 13.95 -26.40
C THR A 37 -3.90 13.84 -24.91
N THR A 38 -4.95 13.66 -24.10
CA THR A 38 -4.81 13.42 -22.65
C THR A 38 -5.33 12.04 -22.29
N GLN A 39 -4.50 11.27 -21.58
CA GLN A 39 -4.84 9.98 -21.00
C GLN A 39 -4.79 10.07 -19.48
N ARG A 40 -5.80 9.52 -18.80
CA ARG A 40 -5.82 9.42 -17.34
C ARG A 40 -5.68 7.98 -16.92
N ALA A 41 -4.70 7.68 -16.06
CA ALA A 41 -4.70 6.47 -15.28
C ALA A 41 -5.41 6.71 -13.94
N TRP A 42 -5.69 5.63 -13.22
CA TRP A 42 -6.16 5.73 -11.84
C TRP A 42 -5.05 6.28 -10.93
N PRO A 43 -5.37 7.13 -9.95
CA PRO A 43 -4.41 7.60 -8.96
C PRO A 43 -3.72 6.43 -8.24
N LEU A 44 -2.46 6.62 -7.84
CA LEU A 44 -1.67 5.64 -7.06
C LEU A 44 -1.43 4.29 -7.78
N THR A 45 -1.53 4.25 -9.11
CA THR A 45 -1.20 3.07 -9.91
C THR A 45 0.21 3.18 -10.51
N ASN A 46 0.81 2.06 -10.91
CA ASN A 46 2.06 2.14 -11.65
C ASN A 46 1.78 2.70 -13.05
N HIS A 47 2.45 3.81 -13.38
CA HIS A 47 2.25 4.50 -14.66
C HIS A 47 3.22 4.03 -15.76
N ALA A 48 4.06 3.04 -15.49
CA ALA A 48 4.88 2.39 -16.52
C ALA A 48 4.04 1.46 -17.41
N GLY A 49 4.36 1.44 -18.70
CA GLY A 49 3.59 0.76 -19.75
C GLY A 49 3.81 1.39 -21.11
N GLU A 50 3.14 0.87 -22.12
CA GLU A 50 3.09 1.47 -23.46
C GLU A 50 1.74 2.14 -23.67
N TYR A 51 1.79 3.38 -24.15
CA TYR A 51 0.63 4.24 -24.30
C TYR A 51 0.55 4.72 -25.75
N LYS A 52 -0.35 4.10 -26.51
CA LYS A 52 -0.62 4.52 -27.89
C LYS A 52 -1.28 5.89 -27.92
N PHE A 53 -0.95 6.71 -28.90
CA PHE A 53 -1.60 7.99 -29.13
C PHE A 53 -1.76 8.23 -30.64
N PRO A 54 -2.75 9.04 -31.07
CA PRO A 54 -2.94 9.33 -32.49
C PRO A 54 -1.77 10.15 -33.04
N PHE A 55 -1.22 9.72 -34.18
CA PHE A 55 -0.18 10.46 -34.91
C PHE A 55 -0.28 10.13 -36.41
N GLY A 56 -1.06 10.92 -37.15
CA GLY A 56 -1.24 10.74 -38.60
C GLY A 56 -1.56 9.29 -38.98
N SER A 57 -0.75 8.73 -39.89
CA SER A 57 -0.82 7.34 -40.33
C SER A 57 0.14 6.38 -39.60
N HIS A 58 0.89 6.88 -38.61
CA HIS A 58 1.97 6.16 -37.93
C HIS A 58 1.48 5.41 -36.67
N ASP A 59 2.10 4.26 -36.36
CA ASP A 59 1.89 3.56 -35.08
C ASP A 59 2.77 4.19 -33.99
N ALA A 60 2.22 5.17 -33.28
CA ALA A 60 2.93 5.92 -32.26
C ALA A 60 2.55 5.52 -30.83
N ARG A 61 3.57 5.31 -29.99
CA ARG A 61 3.39 5.02 -28.56
C ARG A 61 4.48 5.64 -27.70
N VAL A 62 4.10 6.14 -26.54
CA VAL A 62 5.05 6.48 -25.47
C VAL A 62 5.23 5.25 -24.60
N ARG A 63 6.47 4.78 -24.48
CA ARG A 63 6.85 3.75 -23.51
C ARG A 63 7.37 4.44 -22.27
N ILE A 64 6.65 4.30 -21.17
CA ILE A 64 7.06 4.81 -19.86
C ILE A 64 7.63 3.64 -19.07
N ARG A 65 8.85 3.78 -18.55
CA ARG A 65 9.47 2.82 -17.62
C ARG A 65 9.67 3.50 -16.27
N THR A 66 9.64 2.77 -15.16
CA THR A 66 9.95 3.33 -13.82
C THR A 66 10.78 2.38 -12.98
N ASN A 67 11.80 2.90 -12.30
CA ASN A 67 12.58 2.12 -11.33
C ASN A 67 11.99 2.21 -9.90
N GLY A 68 10.78 2.73 -9.78
CA GLY A 68 10.10 3.00 -8.51
C GLY A 68 10.35 4.41 -7.94
N PHE A 69 11.35 5.15 -8.44
CA PHE A 69 11.66 6.53 -7.99
C PHE A 69 11.70 7.52 -9.16
N THR A 70 12.25 7.10 -10.30
CA THR A 70 12.35 7.90 -11.52
C THR A 70 11.60 7.21 -12.66
N TYR A 71 11.24 8.01 -13.66
CA TYR A 71 10.59 7.54 -14.88
C TYR A 71 11.50 7.82 -16.07
N SER A 72 11.65 6.84 -16.96
CA SER A 72 12.21 7.03 -18.28
C SER A 72 11.12 6.93 -19.34
N TYR A 73 11.37 7.55 -20.49
CA TYR A 73 10.38 7.75 -21.52
C TYR A 73 11.04 7.53 -22.86
N ASP A 74 10.50 6.59 -23.62
CA ASP A 74 10.94 6.32 -24.97
C ASP A 74 9.76 6.58 -25.90
N LEU A 75 10.00 7.31 -26.99
CA LEU A 75 9.02 7.48 -28.05
C LEU A 75 9.26 6.37 -29.09
N VAL A 76 8.22 5.64 -29.46
CA VAL A 76 8.28 4.63 -30.52
C VAL A 76 7.31 5.00 -31.63
N VAL A 77 7.82 5.14 -32.85
CA VAL A 77 7.06 5.46 -34.06
C VAL A 77 7.39 4.39 -35.11
N ASP A 78 6.37 3.71 -35.63
CA ASP A 78 6.50 2.65 -36.64
C ASP A 78 7.51 1.54 -36.26
N GLY A 79 7.57 1.24 -34.96
CA GLY A 79 8.49 0.24 -34.41
C GLY A 79 9.92 0.74 -34.16
N HIS A 80 10.26 1.97 -34.54
CA HIS A 80 11.56 2.59 -34.28
C HIS A 80 11.54 3.44 -33.01
N GLU A 81 12.55 3.25 -32.15
CA GLU A 81 12.70 3.99 -30.89
C GLU A 81 13.41 5.33 -31.16
N ILE A 82 12.67 6.42 -31.05
CA ILE A 82 13.20 7.77 -31.15
C ILE A 82 13.76 8.12 -29.77
N THR A 83 15.09 8.02 -29.67
CA THR A 83 15.81 8.32 -28.45
C THR A 83 15.90 9.84 -28.34
N SER A 84 15.29 10.45 -27.32
CA SER A 84 15.78 11.79 -26.92
C SER A 84 17.22 11.55 -26.48
N GLY A 85 18.17 12.44 -26.76
CA GLY A 85 19.60 12.24 -26.47
C GLY A 85 20.00 11.94 -25.00
N GLN A 86 19.08 11.52 -24.14
CA GLN A 86 19.30 10.93 -22.82
C GLN A 86 19.12 9.40 -22.90
N GLY A 87 20.22 8.68 -22.63
CA GLY A 87 20.43 7.25 -22.88
C GLY A 87 19.31 6.27 -22.49
N THR A 88 19.30 5.16 -23.23
CA THR A 88 18.47 3.96 -23.07
C THR A 88 18.70 3.29 -21.71
N GLY A 89 18.02 3.80 -20.67
CA GLY A 89 17.99 3.16 -19.37
C GLY A 89 17.32 1.78 -19.43
N ALA A 90 17.86 0.82 -18.69
CA ALA A 90 17.33 -0.54 -18.54
C ALA A 90 15.81 -0.55 -18.27
N VAL A 91 15.10 -1.54 -18.82
CA VAL A 91 13.66 -1.73 -18.60
C VAL A 91 13.41 -1.83 -17.11
N ALA A 92 12.75 -0.82 -16.58
CA ALA A 92 12.64 -0.68 -15.15
C ALA A 92 11.48 -1.55 -14.63
N ARG A 93 11.79 -2.41 -13.67
CA ARG A 93 10.93 -3.49 -13.16
C ARG A 93 9.74 -2.93 -12.36
N PRO A 94 8.59 -3.63 -12.30
CA PRO A 94 7.47 -3.23 -11.45
C PRO A 94 7.92 -2.97 -10.00
N GLY A 95 7.62 -1.76 -9.48
CA GLY A 95 7.97 -1.37 -8.11
C GLY A 95 7.17 -2.06 -7.00
N ILE A 96 6.27 -2.98 -7.35
CA ILE A 96 5.36 -3.67 -6.42
C ILE A 96 5.76 -5.14 -6.29
N GLY A 97 5.83 -5.63 -5.05
CA GLY A 97 6.20 -7.01 -4.72
C GLY A 97 7.71 -7.24 -4.52
N GLY A 98 8.53 -6.21 -4.78
CA GLY A 98 9.96 -6.23 -4.49
C GLY A 98 10.26 -6.00 -3.00
N PRO A 99 11.47 -6.36 -2.52
CA PRO A 99 11.90 -6.16 -1.12
C PRO A 99 11.77 -4.72 -0.61
N GLY A 100 11.96 -3.71 -1.48
CA GLY A 100 11.75 -2.30 -1.15
C GLY A 100 10.30 -1.99 -0.81
N SER A 101 9.36 -2.44 -1.64
CA SER A 101 7.92 -2.29 -1.39
C SER A 101 7.46 -3.04 -0.14
N GLN A 102 8.02 -4.24 0.11
CA GLN A 102 7.75 -5.02 1.31
C GLN A 102 8.19 -4.27 2.57
N ARG A 103 9.40 -3.68 2.54
CA ARG A 103 9.92 -2.87 3.64
C ARG A 103 9.04 -1.64 3.90
N LEU A 104 8.67 -0.90 2.85
CA LEU A 104 7.83 0.28 2.97
C LEU A 104 6.43 -0.06 3.51
N ALA A 105 5.80 -1.10 2.97
CA ALA A 105 4.51 -1.58 3.45
C ALA A 105 4.56 -1.97 4.94
N GLY A 106 5.60 -2.70 5.34
CA GLY A 106 5.82 -3.03 6.75
C GLY A 106 5.97 -1.79 7.64
N ALA A 107 6.73 -0.79 7.21
CA ALA A 107 6.88 0.47 7.95
C ALA A 107 5.56 1.23 8.11
N ILE A 108 4.74 1.31 7.06
CA ILE A 108 3.43 1.97 7.10
C ILE A 108 2.51 1.24 8.09
N ILE A 109 2.45 -0.10 8.03
CA ILE A 109 1.62 -0.89 8.95
C ILE A 109 2.05 -0.65 10.40
N VAL A 110 3.35 -0.67 10.69
CA VAL A 110 3.88 -0.39 12.05
C VAL A 110 3.52 1.04 12.50
N ALA A 111 3.69 2.03 11.63
CA ALA A 111 3.40 3.43 11.94
C ALA A 111 1.91 3.67 12.25
N ILE A 112 1.00 2.89 11.67
CA ILE A 112 -0.43 2.93 11.97
C ILE A 112 -0.75 2.10 13.23
N ALA A 113 -0.18 0.90 13.37
CA ALA A 113 -0.51 -0.02 14.45
C ALA A 113 -0.12 0.52 15.83
N ILE A 114 1.00 1.23 15.97
CA ILE A 114 1.46 1.78 17.24
C ILE A 114 0.46 2.79 17.85
N PRO A 115 0.07 3.88 17.17
CA PRO A 115 -0.90 4.82 17.73
C PRO A 115 -2.28 4.18 17.93
N SER A 116 -2.71 3.27 17.04
CA SER A 116 -3.94 2.52 17.24
C SER A 116 -3.89 1.64 18.50
N LEU A 117 -2.77 0.96 18.75
CA LEU A 117 -2.59 0.15 19.95
C LEU A 117 -2.63 1.00 21.22
N ALA A 118 -2.03 2.19 21.21
CA ALA A 118 -2.12 3.11 22.35
C ALA A 118 -3.56 3.60 22.60
N PHE A 119 -4.28 3.96 21.54
CA PHE A 119 -5.67 4.39 21.63
C PHE A 119 -6.59 3.29 22.16
N VAL A 120 -6.50 2.08 21.59
CA VAL A 120 -7.31 0.93 22.04
C VAL A 120 -6.87 0.46 23.43
N GLY A 121 -5.58 0.54 23.75
CA GLY A 121 -5.03 0.22 25.07
C GLY A 121 -5.59 1.13 26.17
N LYS A 122 -5.78 2.43 25.90
CA LYS A 122 -6.51 3.32 26.81
C LYS A 122 -7.96 2.84 27.01
N GLY A 123 -8.67 2.53 25.93
CA GLY A 123 -10.04 2.00 26.03
C GLY A 123 -10.11 0.71 26.86
N ALA A 124 -9.15 -0.20 26.70
CA ALA A 124 -9.05 -1.42 27.49
C ALA A 124 -8.79 -1.16 28.98
N TYR A 125 -7.96 -0.16 29.29
CA TYR A 125 -7.71 0.27 30.65
C TYR A 125 -8.95 0.90 31.29
N ASP A 126 -9.68 1.72 30.55
CA ASP A 126 -10.94 2.32 31.01
C ASP A 126 -12.02 1.22 31.22
N GLU A 127 -12.11 0.24 30.31
CA GLU A 127 -12.99 -0.92 30.46
C GLU A 127 -12.65 -1.73 31.72
N TYR A 128 -11.38 -2.03 31.94
CA TYR A 128 -10.91 -2.69 33.16
C TYR A 128 -11.31 -1.91 34.41
N ARG A 129 -11.12 -0.58 34.43
CA ARG A 129 -11.54 0.29 35.54
C ARG A 129 -13.04 0.27 35.77
N TYR A 130 -13.85 0.19 34.71
CA TYR A 130 -15.30 0.06 34.88
C TYR A 130 -15.68 -1.24 35.61
N HIS A 131 -14.99 -2.35 35.35
CA HIS A 131 -15.27 -3.63 36.02
C HIS A 131 -14.79 -3.67 37.47
N THR A 132 -13.72 -2.94 37.82
CA THR A 132 -13.10 -3.04 39.16
C THR A 132 -13.41 -1.87 40.09
N ALA A 133 -13.74 -0.69 39.57
CA ALA A 133 -13.74 0.55 40.35
C ALA A 133 -14.85 1.55 39.97
N SER A 134 -15.83 1.17 39.14
CA SER A 134 -16.91 2.09 38.77
C SER A 134 -17.85 2.40 39.95
N ALA A 135 -18.41 3.60 39.94
CA ALA A 135 -19.55 3.97 40.75
C ALA A 135 -20.78 4.22 39.86
N THR A 136 -21.96 4.15 40.46
CA THR A 136 -23.24 4.40 39.78
C THR A 136 -23.89 5.68 40.28
N ALA A 137 -24.48 6.45 39.37
CA ALA A 137 -25.33 7.60 39.67
C ALA A 137 -26.59 7.60 38.79
N VAL A 138 -27.61 8.36 39.17
CA VAL A 138 -28.81 8.56 38.33
C VAL A 138 -28.55 9.72 37.37
N GLY A 139 -28.45 9.41 36.08
CA GLY A 139 -28.36 10.40 35.01
C GLY A 139 -29.73 10.79 34.49
N THR A 140 -29.92 12.07 34.22
CA THR A 140 -31.12 12.61 33.56
C THR A 140 -30.79 12.99 32.13
N VAL A 141 -31.52 12.41 31.17
CA VAL A 141 -31.32 12.69 29.74
C VAL A 141 -31.72 14.11 29.42
N GLN A 142 -30.84 14.86 28.77
CA GLN A 142 -31.05 16.26 28.38
C GLN A 142 -31.39 16.40 26.90
N ASP A 143 -30.73 15.60 26.05
CA ASP A 143 -30.82 15.74 24.60
C ASP A 143 -30.63 14.38 23.91
N LYS A 144 -31.14 14.28 22.68
CA LYS A 144 -31.02 13.09 21.84
C LYS A 144 -30.66 13.50 20.40
N ARG A 145 -29.70 12.79 19.79
CA ARG A 145 -29.30 13.03 18.40
C ARG A 145 -28.98 11.74 17.65
N ILE A 146 -29.28 11.75 16.36
CA ILE A 146 -28.85 10.71 15.42
C ILE A 146 -27.61 11.22 14.71
N VAL A 147 -26.54 10.42 14.70
CA VAL A 147 -25.32 10.71 13.96
C VAL A 147 -25.26 9.75 12.78
N SER A 148 -25.55 10.26 11.58
CA SER A 148 -25.53 9.43 10.38
C SER A 148 -24.10 9.09 9.97
N GLY A 149 -23.83 7.79 9.84
CA GLY A 149 -22.55 7.24 9.40
C GLY A 149 -22.65 6.60 8.02
N ARG A 150 -21.49 6.38 7.38
CA ARG A 150 -21.42 5.77 6.05
C ARG A 150 -22.02 4.36 5.99
N TYR A 151 -21.93 3.61 7.09
CA TYR A 151 -22.34 2.21 7.17
C TYR A 151 -23.51 1.98 8.13
N SER A 152 -23.70 2.85 9.12
CA SER A 152 -24.80 2.78 10.09
C SER A 152 -24.98 4.12 10.79
N ASP A 153 -26.21 4.39 11.25
CA ASP A 153 -26.50 5.51 12.14
C ASP A 153 -26.10 5.16 13.59
N SER A 154 -25.60 6.15 14.34
CA SER A 154 -25.42 6.06 15.80
C SER A 154 -26.50 6.83 16.52
N TYR A 155 -27.10 6.24 17.54
CA TYR A 155 -28.16 6.83 18.35
C TYR A 155 -27.60 7.30 19.68
N ARG A 156 -27.49 8.62 19.86
CA ARG A 156 -26.71 9.20 20.95
C ARG A 156 -27.59 9.98 21.91
N LEU A 157 -27.42 9.72 23.20
CA LEU A 157 -28.08 10.46 24.28
C LEU A 157 -27.05 11.29 25.03
N THR A 158 -27.42 12.55 25.31
CA THR A 158 -26.67 13.44 26.21
C THR A 158 -27.40 13.47 27.54
N TYR A 159 -26.68 13.32 28.64
CA TYR A 159 -27.27 13.27 29.98
C TYR A 159 -26.42 14.08 30.97
N ALA A 160 -27.02 14.43 32.10
CA ALA A 160 -26.30 14.99 33.25
C ALA A 160 -26.54 14.13 34.50
N PHE A 161 -25.51 13.99 35.32
CA PHE A 161 -25.55 13.26 36.58
C PHE A 161 -24.74 14.00 37.63
N VAL A 162 -24.95 13.66 38.90
CA VAL A 162 -24.19 14.22 40.02
C VAL A 162 -23.32 13.10 40.59
N ASP A 163 -22.03 13.35 40.77
CA ASP A 163 -21.10 12.39 41.35
C ASP A 163 -21.20 12.33 42.89
N ARG A 164 -20.35 11.50 43.51
CA ARG A 164 -20.28 11.35 44.97
C ARG A 164 -19.88 12.63 45.71
N ASP A 165 -19.22 13.56 45.03
CA ASP A 165 -18.71 14.81 45.57
C ASP A 165 -19.69 15.97 45.30
N ALA A 166 -20.94 15.64 44.95
CA ALA A 166 -22.02 16.56 44.61
C ALA A 166 -21.70 17.47 43.40
N THR A 167 -20.76 17.07 42.55
CA THR A 167 -20.40 17.80 41.33
C THR A 167 -21.23 17.31 40.15
N SER A 168 -21.79 18.26 39.39
CA SER A 168 -22.60 17.96 38.20
C SER A 168 -21.70 17.72 36.98
N HIS A 169 -21.91 16.60 36.31
CA HIS A 169 -21.19 16.20 35.11
C HIS A 169 -22.14 16.01 33.94
N ARG A 170 -21.62 16.24 32.74
CA ARG A 170 -22.34 15.99 31.49
C ARG A 170 -21.68 14.85 30.73
N GLY A 171 -22.48 13.84 30.43
CA GLY A 171 -22.07 12.65 29.70
C GLY A 171 -22.73 12.57 28.33
N THR A 172 -22.16 11.74 27.47
CA THR A 172 -22.75 11.40 26.17
C THR A 172 -22.42 9.96 25.86
N ASP A 173 -23.42 9.18 25.48
CA ASP A 173 -23.22 7.76 25.16
C ASP A 173 -24.10 7.33 23.98
N ASP A 174 -23.60 6.34 23.25
CA ASP A 174 -24.30 5.70 22.15
C ASP A 174 -25.13 4.53 22.69
N VAL A 175 -26.40 4.46 22.32
CA VAL A 175 -27.37 3.48 22.81
C VAL A 175 -28.00 2.70 21.67
N ALA A 176 -28.60 1.56 22.00
CA ALA A 176 -29.41 0.81 21.03
C ALA A 176 -30.60 1.65 20.56
N ARG A 177 -30.99 1.48 19.28
CA ARG A 177 -32.12 2.18 18.66
C ARG A 177 -33.41 2.07 19.49
N ALA A 178 -33.71 0.87 19.99
CA ALA A 178 -34.90 0.63 20.80
C ALA A 178 -34.93 1.49 22.07
N LEU A 179 -33.78 1.64 22.75
CA LEU A 179 -33.68 2.50 23.93
C LEU A 179 -33.84 3.97 23.53
N TYR A 180 -33.16 4.40 22.47
CA TYR A 180 -33.23 5.76 21.95
C TYR A 180 -34.67 6.20 21.61
N ASP A 181 -35.44 5.33 20.95
CA ASP A 181 -36.82 5.62 20.54
C ASP A 181 -37.75 5.78 21.75
N GLN A 182 -37.50 5.03 22.83
CA GLN A 182 -38.29 5.07 24.07
C GLN A 182 -37.90 6.22 25.00
N THR A 183 -36.63 6.65 24.99
CA THR A 183 -36.13 7.71 25.86
C THR A 183 -36.73 9.07 25.51
N ARG A 184 -37.06 9.90 26.51
CA ARG A 184 -37.40 11.32 26.35
C ARG A 184 -36.46 12.20 27.17
N ALA A 185 -36.37 13.49 26.84
CA ALA A 185 -35.71 14.45 27.75
C ALA A 185 -36.36 14.39 29.14
N GLY A 186 -35.56 14.43 30.19
CA GLY A 186 -35.97 14.22 31.58
C GLY A 186 -36.02 12.75 32.02
N THR A 187 -35.88 11.78 31.11
CA THR A 187 -35.86 10.35 31.49
C THR A 187 -34.62 10.06 32.33
N ARG A 188 -34.79 9.23 33.36
CA ARG A 188 -33.72 8.86 34.29
C ARG A 188 -33.21 7.46 34.01
N TYR A 189 -31.88 7.31 33.93
CA TYR A 189 -31.20 6.02 33.78
C TYR A 189 -30.00 5.95 34.71
N ASN A 190 -29.59 4.73 35.04
CA ASN A 190 -28.36 4.51 35.80
C ASN A 190 -27.14 4.71 34.90
N VAL A 191 -26.23 5.55 35.34
CA VAL A 191 -24.95 5.86 34.69
C VAL A 191 -23.84 5.27 35.54
N GLN A 192 -22.89 4.58 34.91
CA GLN A 192 -21.62 4.20 35.51
C GLN A 192 -20.57 5.26 35.18
N TYR A 193 -19.75 5.63 36.15
CA TYR A 193 -18.64 6.56 35.97
C TYR A 193 -17.43 6.12 36.79
N LEU A 194 -16.24 6.61 36.42
CA LEU A 194 -15.01 6.37 37.16
C LEU A 194 -14.85 7.45 38.25
N PRO A 195 -14.82 7.10 39.55
CA PRO A 195 -14.88 8.10 40.63
C PRO A 195 -13.68 9.05 40.72
N ASP A 196 -12.53 8.65 40.19
CA ASP A 196 -11.30 9.45 40.10
C ASP A 196 -11.23 10.28 38.81
N GLU A 197 -12.06 9.96 37.80
CA GLU A 197 -12.19 10.72 36.56
C GLU A 197 -13.65 10.69 36.05
N PRO A 198 -14.59 11.41 36.69
CA PRO A 198 -16.03 11.28 36.38
C PRO A 198 -16.43 11.67 34.96
N GLY A 199 -15.55 12.39 34.25
CA GLY A 199 -15.69 12.65 32.81
C GLY A 199 -15.70 11.38 31.95
N ILE A 200 -15.19 10.25 32.47
CA ILE A 200 -15.32 8.93 31.88
C ILE A 200 -16.56 8.27 32.47
N ASN A 201 -17.64 8.28 31.68
CA ASN A 201 -18.96 7.77 32.06
C ASN A 201 -19.66 7.06 30.88
N ARG A 202 -20.59 6.16 31.22
CA ARG A 202 -21.43 5.40 30.28
C ARG A 202 -22.75 4.98 30.91
N PHE A 203 -23.74 4.59 30.13
CA PHE A 203 -24.93 3.95 30.69
C PHE A 203 -24.58 2.57 31.27
N THR A 204 -25.27 2.21 32.36
CA THR A 204 -25.10 0.92 33.01
C THR A 204 -25.45 -0.23 32.06
N GLY A 205 -24.62 -1.28 32.05
CA GLY A 205 -24.84 -2.48 31.24
C GLY A 205 -24.20 -2.44 29.84
N LYS A 206 -23.54 -1.34 29.47
CA LYS A 206 -22.67 -1.31 28.31
C LYS A 206 -21.38 -2.09 28.62
N ASP A 207 -21.04 -3.02 27.74
CA ASP A 207 -19.82 -3.83 27.82
C ASP A 207 -19.08 -3.76 26.48
N ASP A 208 -17.96 -3.04 26.47
CA ASP A 208 -17.12 -2.87 25.29
C ASP A 208 -15.93 -3.87 25.30
N THR A 209 -15.89 -4.84 26.22
CA THR A 209 -14.77 -5.78 26.39
C THR A 209 -14.46 -6.54 25.10
N LEU A 210 -15.48 -7.14 24.46
CA LEU A 210 -15.31 -7.93 23.24
C LEU A 210 -14.80 -7.09 22.05
N PRO A 211 -15.42 -5.95 21.68
CA PRO A 211 -14.90 -5.13 20.58
C PRO A 211 -13.50 -4.58 20.86
N ILE A 212 -13.20 -4.17 22.10
CA ILE A 212 -11.85 -3.73 22.49
C ILE A 212 -10.84 -4.86 22.33
N ALA A 213 -11.13 -6.07 22.83
CA ALA A 213 -10.26 -7.23 22.70
C ALA A 213 -9.99 -7.59 21.23
N GLY A 214 -11.04 -7.55 20.39
CA GLY A 214 -10.91 -7.77 18.94
C GLY A 214 -10.00 -6.75 18.27
N LEU A 215 -10.15 -5.45 18.61
CA LEU A 215 -9.30 -4.39 18.08
C LEU A 215 -7.85 -4.49 18.58
N LEU A 216 -7.62 -4.86 19.85
CA LEU A 216 -6.29 -5.11 20.38
C LEU A 216 -5.59 -6.25 19.63
N ALA A 217 -6.28 -7.38 19.45
CA ALA A 217 -5.75 -8.52 18.72
C ALA A 217 -5.36 -8.13 17.28
N LEU A 218 -6.20 -7.35 16.59
CA LEU A 218 -5.91 -6.84 15.26
C LEU A 218 -4.67 -5.94 15.25
N CYS A 219 -4.52 -5.03 16.23
CA CYS A 219 -3.35 -4.17 16.34
C CYS A 219 -2.06 -4.97 16.58
N VAL A 220 -2.10 -5.99 17.45
CA VAL A 220 -0.96 -6.86 17.74
C VAL A 220 -0.55 -7.66 16.49
N VAL A 221 -1.50 -8.26 15.78
CA VAL A 221 -1.23 -8.99 14.53
C VAL A 221 -0.69 -8.04 13.45
N GLY A 222 -1.26 -6.83 13.34
CA GLY A 222 -0.78 -5.79 12.44
C GLY A 222 0.67 -5.39 12.74
N LEU A 223 0.99 -5.15 14.01
CA LEU A 223 2.35 -4.79 14.43
C LEU A 223 3.35 -5.92 14.16
N ALA A 224 3.00 -7.17 14.48
CA ALA A 224 3.85 -8.33 14.24
C ALA A 224 4.10 -8.55 12.73
N SER A 225 3.05 -8.53 11.92
CA SER A 225 3.15 -8.70 10.46
C SER A 225 3.91 -7.55 9.79
N GLY A 226 3.64 -6.30 10.18
CA GLY A 226 4.35 -5.12 9.70
C GLY A 226 5.84 -5.16 10.04
N THR A 227 6.18 -5.52 11.28
CA THR A 227 7.57 -5.66 11.73
C THR A 227 8.28 -6.76 10.96
N TYR A 228 7.66 -7.93 10.81
CA TYR A 228 8.19 -9.03 10.00
C TYR A 228 8.45 -8.59 8.56
N MET A 229 7.50 -7.93 7.91
CA MET A 229 7.66 -7.42 6.54
C MET A 229 8.79 -6.41 6.43
N PHE A 230 8.91 -5.49 7.39
CA PHE A 230 9.98 -4.50 7.43
C PHE A 230 11.36 -5.16 7.52
N VAL A 231 11.53 -6.06 8.48
CA VAL A 231 12.80 -6.77 8.73
C VAL A 231 13.15 -7.68 7.55
N ALA A 232 12.19 -8.46 7.05
CA ALA A 232 12.39 -9.34 5.90
C ALA A 232 12.74 -8.53 4.63
N GLY A 233 12.05 -7.42 4.38
CA GLY A 233 12.34 -6.52 3.27
C GLY A 233 13.73 -5.89 3.37
N ARG A 234 14.12 -5.41 4.57
CA ARG A 234 15.48 -4.88 4.83
C ARG A 234 16.56 -5.94 4.62
N ARG A 235 16.37 -7.16 5.13
CA ARG A 235 17.31 -8.29 4.97
C ARG A 235 17.50 -8.63 3.49
N ARG A 236 16.40 -8.73 2.73
CA ARG A 236 16.43 -9.00 1.29
C ARG A 236 17.11 -7.89 0.49
N LEU A 237 16.88 -6.62 0.81
CA LEU A 237 17.59 -5.51 0.17
C LEU A 237 19.09 -5.54 0.45
N ALA A 238 19.47 -5.84 1.70
CA ALA A 238 20.88 -5.97 2.06
C ALA A 238 21.56 -7.13 1.33
N ALA A 239 20.87 -8.27 1.20
CA ALA A 239 21.31 -9.41 0.40
C ALA A 239 21.50 -9.04 -1.07
N ILE A 240 20.50 -8.39 -1.68
CA ILE A 240 20.61 -7.93 -3.08
C ILE A 240 21.79 -6.99 -3.25
N LYS A 241 21.95 -5.98 -2.38
CA LYS A 241 23.07 -5.03 -2.47
C LYS A 241 24.42 -5.74 -2.36
N ARG A 242 24.53 -6.72 -1.46
CA ARG A 242 25.76 -7.51 -1.26
C ARG A 242 26.08 -8.38 -2.50
N ILE A 243 25.10 -9.13 -2.99
CA ILE A 243 25.24 -10.00 -4.17
C ILE A 243 25.50 -9.19 -5.43
N SER A 244 24.87 -8.03 -5.61
CA SER A 244 25.15 -7.16 -6.75
C SER A 244 26.57 -6.56 -6.71
N ALA A 245 27.16 -6.40 -5.53
CA ALA A 245 28.50 -5.83 -5.38
C ALA A 245 29.63 -6.87 -5.50
N ALA A 246 29.42 -8.09 -4.99
CA ALA A 246 30.46 -9.11 -4.86
C ALA A 246 30.03 -10.52 -5.30
N GLY A 247 28.85 -10.66 -5.91
CA GLY A 247 28.30 -11.96 -6.27
C GLY A 247 29.06 -12.63 -7.42
N GLN A 248 29.18 -13.95 -7.34
CA GLN A 248 29.79 -14.76 -8.38
C GLN A 248 28.75 -15.07 -9.47
N PRO A 249 29.07 -14.87 -10.77
CA PRO A 249 28.17 -15.23 -11.85
C PRO A 249 28.13 -16.75 -12.04
N VAL A 250 26.92 -17.32 -12.09
CA VAL A 250 26.67 -18.74 -12.39
C VAL A 250 25.60 -18.86 -13.47
N THR A 251 25.74 -19.87 -14.33
CA THR A 251 24.72 -20.23 -15.32
C THR A 251 23.66 -21.08 -14.65
N ALA A 252 22.43 -20.59 -14.62
CA ALA A 252 21.25 -21.29 -14.16
C ALA A 252 20.38 -21.73 -15.34
N THR A 253 19.47 -22.66 -15.11
CA THR A 253 18.45 -23.10 -16.07
C THR A 253 17.08 -22.61 -15.62
N VAL A 254 16.32 -21.98 -16.51
CA VAL A 254 14.95 -21.52 -16.21
C VAL A 254 14.03 -22.74 -16.08
N THR A 255 13.47 -22.95 -14.89
CA THR A 255 12.60 -24.10 -14.59
C THR A 255 11.12 -23.76 -14.63
N LYS A 256 10.76 -22.48 -14.51
CA LYS A 256 9.35 -22.05 -14.57
C LYS A 256 9.20 -20.61 -15.03
N LEU A 257 8.18 -20.36 -15.85
CA LEU A 257 7.72 -19.01 -16.20
C LEU A 257 6.30 -18.81 -15.64
N LYS A 258 6.19 -18.05 -14.55
CA LYS A 258 4.90 -17.74 -13.93
C LYS A 258 4.35 -16.43 -14.51
N ARG A 259 3.36 -16.55 -15.39
CA ARG A 259 2.59 -15.40 -15.90
C ARG A 259 1.48 -15.10 -14.91
N GLY A 260 1.26 -13.82 -14.61
CA GLY A 260 0.21 -13.39 -13.70
C GLY A 260 -0.28 -11.99 -14.03
N GLN A 261 -1.43 -11.64 -13.49
CA GLN A 261 -1.95 -10.28 -13.57
C GLN A 261 -1.96 -9.71 -12.16
N VAL A 262 -1.16 -8.66 -11.94
CA VAL A 262 -1.11 -7.97 -10.66
C VAL A 262 -1.96 -6.72 -10.77
N ARG A 263 -2.91 -6.55 -9.85
CA ARG A 263 -3.79 -5.36 -9.78
C ARG A 263 -2.93 -4.10 -9.78
N TYR A 264 -3.27 -3.13 -10.64
CA TYR A 264 -2.56 -1.85 -10.84
C TYR A 264 -1.17 -1.91 -11.53
N VAL A 265 -0.63 -3.10 -11.81
CA VAL A 265 0.62 -3.30 -12.58
C VAL A 265 0.33 -3.87 -13.97
N GLY A 266 -0.73 -4.67 -14.10
CA GLY A 266 -1.11 -5.34 -15.34
C GLY A 266 -0.51 -6.73 -15.46
N LYS A 267 -0.26 -7.18 -16.70
CA LYS A 267 0.36 -8.48 -16.97
C LYS A 267 1.82 -8.46 -16.49
N THR A 268 2.24 -9.53 -15.83
CA THR A 268 3.56 -9.69 -15.22
C THR A 268 4.07 -11.09 -15.43
N VAL A 269 5.39 -11.25 -15.38
CA VAL A 269 6.07 -12.54 -15.47
C VAL A 269 7.06 -12.63 -14.32
N THR A 270 7.17 -13.80 -13.70
CA THR A 270 8.27 -14.13 -12.80
C THR A 270 8.89 -15.43 -13.27
N ILE A 271 10.22 -15.50 -13.23
CA ILE A 271 10.93 -16.74 -13.57
C ILE A 271 11.40 -17.44 -12.29
N GLU A 272 11.36 -18.76 -12.29
CA GLU A 272 12.09 -19.60 -11.34
C GLU A 272 13.19 -20.32 -12.11
N TYR A 273 14.34 -20.49 -11.46
CA TYR A 273 15.53 -21.06 -12.08
C TYR A 273 16.24 -21.97 -11.08
N GLU A 274 17.05 -22.88 -11.60
CA GLU A 274 17.85 -23.81 -10.83
C GLU A 274 19.32 -23.71 -11.25
N TYR A 275 20.24 -23.80 -10.29
CA TYR A 275 21.69 -23.73 -10.52
C TYR A 275 22.41 -24.66 -9.56
N GLU A 276 23.66 -25.02 -9.88
CA GLU A 276 24.57 -25.67 -8.95
C GLU A 276 25.41 -24.62 -8.23
N ASP A 277 25.49 -24.74 -6.91
CA ASP A 277 26.37 -23.90 -6.10
C ASP A 277 27.84 -24.36 -6.19
N PRO A 278 28.81 -23.57 -5.68
CA PRO A 278 30.23 -23.95 -5.72
C PRO A 278 30.56 -25.26 -4.99
N PHE A 279 29.62 -25.80 -4.21
CA PHE A 279 29.74 -27.06 -3.49
C PHE A 279 29.01 -28.22 -4.22
N GLY A 280 28.58 -28.01 -5.46
CA GLY A 280 27.87 -28.99 -6.28
C GLY A 280 26.44 -29.26 -5.83
N ARG A 281 25.86 -28.43 -4.96
CA ARG A 281 24.46 -28.63 -4.51
C ARG A 281 23.52 -27.88 -5.44
N ARG A 282 22.45 -28.56 -5.85
CA ARG A 282 21.37 -27.95 -6.63
C ARG A 282 20.56 -26.98 -5.77
N ARG A 283 20.44 -25.75 -6.23
CA ARG A 283 19.72 -24.65 -5.57
C ARG A 283 18.68 -24.07 -6.51
N ARG A 284 17.59 -23.55 -5.93
CA ARG A 284 16.54 -22.88 -6.68
C ARG A 284 16.49 -21.42 -6.31
N GLY A 285 16.34 -20.57 -7.30
CA GLY A 285 16.15 -19.15 -7.15
C GLY A 285 14.88 -18.69 -7.85
N ARG A 286 14.43 -17.49 -7.47
CA ARG A 286 13.30 -16.82 -8.10
C ARG A 286 13.73 -15.44 -8.55
N GLY A 287 13.45 -15.14 -9.81
CA GLY A 287 13.66 -13.82 -10.38
C GLY A 287 12.68 -12.78 -9.83
N PRO A 288 12.94 -11.50 -10.07
CA PRO A 288 12.00 -10.44 -9.72
C PRO A 288 10.71 -10.54 -10.56
N LEU A 289 9.71 -9.76 -10.15
CA LEU A 289 8.56 -9.48 -11.00
C LEU A 289 9.06 -8.66 -12.21
N MET A 290 8.64 -9.05 -13.42
CA MET A 290 9.05 -8.44 -14.68
C MET A 290 7.83 -8.14 -15.54
N TYR A 291 7.97 -7.18 -16.46
CA TYR A 291 6.97 -6.98 -17.51
C TYR A 291 7.06 -8.08 -18.58
N PRO A 292 5.99 -8.36 -19.34
CA PRO A 292 5.99 -9.41 -20.36
C PRO A 292 7.10 -9.24 -21.41
N GLY A 293 7.45 -8.01 -21.79
CA GLY A 293 8.53 -7.75 -22.75
C GLY A 293 9.93 -8.13 -22.22
N GLU A 294 10.22 -7.90 -20.94
CA GLU A 294 11.46 -8.38 -20.30
C GLU A 294 11.42 -9.91 -20.13
N GLY A 295 10.26 -10.45 -19.72
CA GLY A 295 10.04 -11.88 -19.54
C GLY A 295 10.17 -12.71 -20.83
N ALA A 296 9.90 -12.13 -21.99
CA ALA A 296 9.98 -12.80 -23.29
C ALA A 296 11.41 -13.22 -23.68
N ARG A 297 12.43 -12.65 -23.03
CA ARG A 297 13.84 -13.02 -23.23
C ARG A 297 14.20 -14.37 -22.62
N TYR A 298 13.36 -14.90 -21.75
CA TYR A 298 13.60 -16.15 -21.04
C TYR A 298 12.73 -17.26 -21.62
N THR A 299 13.35 -18.39 -21.94
CA THR A 299 12.68 -19.61 -22.40
C THR A 299 12.74 -20.68 -21.32
N LEU A 300 11.69 -21.49 -21.23
CA LEU A 300 11.67 -22.64 -20.32
C LEU A 300 12.77 -23.63 -20.73
N GLY A 301 13.61 -24.06 -19.78
CA GLY A 301 14.80 -24.88 -20.04
C GLY A 301 16.00 -24.09 -20.59
N GLY A 302 15.85 -22.80 -20.87
CA GLY A 302 16.92 -21.95 -21.38
C GLY A 302 17.95 -21.57 -20.30
N PRO A 303 19.20 -21.26 -20.69
CA PRO A 303 20.22 -20.77 -19.77
C PRO A 303 19.92 -19.32 -19.36
N VAL A 304 20.24 -18.98 -18.11
CA VAL A 304 20.17 -17.62 -17.59
C VAL A 304 21.33 -17.35 -16.64
N ARG A 305 21.95 -16.18 -16.75
CA ARG A 305 23.04 -15.77 -15.86
C ARG A 305 22.46 -15.19 -14.57
N VAL A 306 22.87 -15.73 -13.43
CA VAL A 306 22.49 -15.24 -12.10
C VAL A 306 23.72 -14.95 -11.28
N LEU A 307 23.58 -14.05 -10.31
CA LEU A 307 24.61 -13.79 -9.31
C LEU A 307 24.27 -14.54 -8.03
N ILE A 308 25.25 -15.23 -7.46
CA ILE A 308 25.10 -15.93 -6.18
C ILE A 308 26.05 -15.34 -5.14
N ASP A 309 25.67 -15.43 -3.87
CA ASP A 309 26.58 -15.13 -2.77
C ASP A 309 27.48 -16.36 -2.50
N PRO A 310 28.80 -16.30 -2.67
CA PRO A 310 29.67 -17.46 -2.42
C PRO A 310 29.67 -17.88 -0.95
N ASP A 311 29.49 -16.94 -0.01
CA ASP A 311 29.41 -17.24 1.42
C ASP A 311 28.01 -17.74 1.83
N ARG A 312 27.00 -17.46 1.00
CA ARG A 312 25.61 -17.87 1.20
C ARG A 312 24.99 -18.37 -0.11
N PRO A 313 25.41 -19.54 -0.60
CA PRO A 313 25.05 -20.04 -1.93
C PRO A 313 23.55 -20.29 -2.15
N GLY A 314 22.72 -20.21 -1.10
CA GLY A 314 21.26 -20.23 -1.24
C GLY A 314 20.64 -18.87 -1.60
N GLU A 315 21.39 -17.77 -1.51
CA GLU A 315 20.95 -16.44 -1.90
C GLU A 315 21.42 -16.14 -3.33
N SER A 316 20.48 -15.84 -4.23
CA SER A 316 20.77 -15.52 -5.63
C SER A 316 19.95 -14.33 -6.13
N VAL A 317 20.50 -13.61 -7.12
CA VAL A 317 19.87 -12.47 -7.78
C VAL A 317 19.93 -12.65 -9.28
N LEU A 318 18.77 -12.49 -9.94
CA LEU A 318 18.72 -12.28 -11.37
C LEU A 318 18.94 -10.78 -11.63
N PRO A 319 20.08 -10.38 -12.23
CA PRO A 319 20.42 -8.97 -12.44
C PRO A 319 19.37 -8.26 -13.28
#